data_AF-A0A813T5W4-F1
#
_entry.id   AF-A0A813T5W4-F1
#
_cell.length_a   1.000
_cell.length_b   1.000
_cell.length_c   1.000
_cell.angle_alpha   90.00
_cell.angle_beta   90.00
_cell.angle_gamma   90.00
#
_symmetry.space_group_name_H-M   'P 1'
#
loop_
_entity.id
_entity.type
_entity.pdbx_description
1 polymer ?
#
loop_
_entity_poly.entity_id
_entity_poly.type
_entity_poly.pdbx_seq_one_letter_code
_entity_poly.pdbx_strand_id
1 'polypeptide(L)'
;MFFRDKVAKVSLRDMLEIQERLGTKNFTKALQKEAEENDNDDDDDNNEQFARKTQTSTTIKKPISTERTSKLEPLEISSKRQPAKKDQIPVHLRGRRKLIDPRFNEQFGDYDAKEFRQSYHFITDMRRKELNDLRKQLKTSEDPTEKMKLKAVINRLKSQVKNVDDLDRVEKVSKEIEQKSEKLANSGESTPYITKEVRKVMKLATTYTDLKNTGRIDAYLSKKRKRLASKTKKQMPTRRVNDDDDED
;
A
#
# COMPACT_ATOMS: atom_id res chain seq x y z
N MET A 1 2.87 -16.42 -55.46
CA MET A 1 2.59 -16.97 -54.10
C MET A 1 3.32 -16.09 -53.12
N PHE A 2 2.56 -15.27 -52.39
CA PHE A 2 3.05 -14.21 -51.53
C PHE A 2 3.90 -14.78 -50.38
N PHE A 3 4.91 -14.03 -49.93
CA PHE A 3 5.79 -14.41 -48.83
C PHE A 3 4.97 -14.72 -47.57
N ARG A 4 3.94 -13.92 -47.28
CA ARG A 4 3.00 -14.16 -46.19
C ARG A 4 2.29 -15.52 -46.30
N ASP A 5 1.84 -15.91 -47.49
CA ASP A 5 1.14 -17.18 -47.71
C ASP A 5 2.06 -18.40 -47.60
N LYS A 6 3.35 -18.22 -47.92
CA LYS A 6 4.37 -19.26 -47.73
C LYS A 6 4.69 -19.45 -46.26
N VAL A 7 4.87 -18.35 -45.53
CA VAL A 7 5.11 -18.34 -44.07
C VAL A 7 3.92 -18.97 -43.33
N ALA A 8 2.69 -18.72 -43.78
CA ALA A 8 1.49 -19.30 -43.17
C ALA A 8 1.37 -20.84 -43.30
N LYS A 9 2.10 -21.46 -44.25
CA LYS A 9 2.05 -22.91 -44.52
C LYS A 9 3.22 -23.70 -43.92
N VAL A 10 4.26 -23.01 -43.40
CA VAL A 10 5.43 -23.66 -42.80
C VAL A 10 5.27 -23.81 -41.28
N SER A 11 6.01 -24.77 -40.72
CA SER A 11 5.99 -25.01 -39.28
C SER A 11 6.59 -23.83 -38.52
N LEU A 12 6.15 -23.62 -37.27
CA LEU A 12 6.63 -22.52 -36.43
C LEU A 12 8.16 -22.54 -36.23
N ARG A 13 8.76 -23.73 -36.24
CA ARG A 13 10.21 -23.90 -36.11
C ARG A 13 10.95 -23.33 -37.32
N ASP A 14 10.45 -23.59 -38.52
CA ASP A 14 11.05 -23.09 -39.76
C ASP A 14 10.81 -21.59 -39.92
N MET A 15 9.68 -21.07 -39.43
CA MET A 15 9.43 -19.62 -39.35
C MET A 15 10.45 -18.90 -38.48
N LEU A 16 10.78 -19.48 -37.31
CA LEU A 16 11.79 -18.93 -36.40
C LEU A 16 13.19 -18.95 -37.03
N GLU A 17 13.56 -20.03 -37.72
CA GLU A 17 14.86 -20.11 -38.40
C GLU A 17 14.98 -19.07 -39.54
N ILE A 18 13.89 -18.84 -40.27
CA ILE A 18 13.80 -17.78 -41.29
C ILE A 18 13.90 -16.39 -40.65
N GLN A 19 13.25 -16.17 -39.51
CA GLN A 19 13.31 -14.90 -38.76
C GLN A 19 14.73 -14.63 -38.22
N GLU A 20 15.43 -15.66 -37.73
CA GLU A 20 16.81 -15.54 -37.25
C GLU A 20 17.79 -15.26 -38.39
N ARG A 21 17.62 -15.91 -39.55
CA ARG A 21 18.44 -15.67 -40.75
C ARG A 21 18.24 -14.29 -41.38
N LEU A 22 16.99 -13.85 -41.51
CA LEU A 22 16.65 -12.57 -42.17
C LEU A 22 16.75 -11.37 -41.22
N GLY A 23 16.67 -11.62 -39.91
CA GLY A 23 16.57 -10.61 -38.86
C GLY A 23 15.14 -10.07 -38.69
N THR A 24 14.76 -9.80 -37.45
CA THR A 24 13.37 -9.47 -37.06
C THR A 24 12.79 -8.27 -37.82
N LYS A 25 13.59 -7.21 -38.04
CA LYS A 25 13.15 -5.98 -38.73
C LYS A 25 12.87 -6.20 -40.22
N ASN A 26 13.67 -7.04 -40.88
CA ASN A 26 13.49 -7.32 -42.30
C ASN A 26 12.35 -8.32 -42.51
N PHE A 27 12.20 -9.27 -41.59
CA PHE A 27 11.08 -10.21 -41.59
C PHE A 27 9.74 -9.48 -41.42
N THR A 28 9.64 -8.53 -40.48
CA THR A 28 8.42 -7.70 -40.33
C THR A 28 8.18 -6.80 -41.54
N LYS A 29 9.25 -6.25 -42.13
CA LYS A 29 9.14 -5.42 -43.34
C LYS A 29 8.66 -6.23 -44.55
N ALA A 30 9.11 -7.46 -44.71
CA ALA A 30 8.64 -8.35 -45.78
C ALA A 30 7.16 -8.72 -45.61
N LEU A 31 6.70 -8.92 -44.37
CA LEU A 31 5.28 -9.13 -44.06
C LEU A 31 4.40 -7.89 -44.30
N GLN A 32 4.92 -6.69 -44.05
CA GLN A 32 4.20 -5.43 -44.22
C GLN A 32 4.20 -4.90 -45.66
N LYS A 33 5.29 -5.06 -46.40
CA LYS A 33 5.39 -4.59 -47.79
C LYS A 33 4.33 -5.25 -48.68
N GLU A 34 3.99 -6.51 -48.43
CA GLU A 34 2.90 -7.19 -49.16
C GLU A 34 1.49 -6.72 -48.73
N ALA A 35 1.34 -6.04 -47.60
CA ALA A 35 0.08 -5.41 -47.22
C ALA A 35 -0.13 -4.06 -47.93
N GLU A 36 0.96 -3.36 -48.28
CA GLU A 36 0.92 -2.06 -48.98
C GLU A 36 0.79 -2.22 -50.51
N GLU A 37 1.15 -3.38 -51.07
CA GLU A 37 1.03 -3.68 -52.51
C GLU A 37 -0.39 -4.13 -52.94
N ASN A 38 -1.32 -4.37 -52.01
CA ASN A 38 -2.70 -4.80 -52.31
C ASN A 38 -3.75 -3.66 -52.26
N ASP A 39 -3.35 -2.43 -51.97
CA ASP A 39 -4.25 -1.25 -51.86
C ASP A 39 -4.06 -0.24 -53.02
N ASN A 40 -3.52 -0.66 -54.17
CA ASN A 40 -3.38 0.22 -55.35
C ASN A 40 -4.09 -0.38 -56.58
N ASP A 41 -5.38 -0.05 -56.75
CA ASP A 41 -6.03 0.04 -58.06
C ASP A 41 -6.11 1.54 -58.42
N ASP A 42 -5.33 1.93 -59.44
CA ASP A 42 -5.45 2.97 -60.49
C ASP A 42 -6.33 4.22 -60.21
N ASP A 43 -5.87 5.48 -60.35
CA ASP A 43 -5.17 6.05 -61.52
C ASP A 43 -4.04 7.03 -61.17
N ASP A 44 -2.94 6.84 -61.92
CA ASP A 44 -1.66 7.56 -61.97
C ASP A 44 -1.74 8.80 -62.88
N ASP A 45 -0.98 9.86 -62.59
CA ASP A 45 0.09 10.26 -63.51
C ASP A 45 0.94 11.46 -63.03
N ASN A 46 2.25 11.22 -63.16
CA ASN A 46 3.38 12.05 -62.78
C ASN A 46 3.58 13.30 -63.65
N ASN A 47 4.24 14.32 -63.08
CA ASN A 47 4.73 15.51 -63.80
C ASN A 47 6.26 15.55 -63.80
N GLU A 48 6.89 15.29 -64.94
CA GLU A 48 8.10 16.00 -65.34
C GLU A 48 8.03 16.46 -66.81
N GLN A 49 8.05 17.79 -66.95
CA GLN A 49 8.49 18.62 -68.08
C GLN A 49 7.92 18.29 -69.46
N PHE A 50 7.05 19.15 -70.01
CA PHE A 50 7.24 19.75 -71.34
C PHE A 50 6.29 20.95 -71.54
N ALA A 51 6.68 21.85 -72.43
CA ALA A 51 6.24 23.23 -72.47
C ALA A 51 4.86 23.47 -73.15
N ARG A 52 4.34 24.69 -72.90
CA ARG A 52 3.46 25.52 -73.75
C ARG A 52 1.93 25.39 -73.64
N LYS A 53 1.38 26.47 -73.07
CA LYS A 53 0.44 27.43 -73.71
C LYS A 53 -1.07 27.09 -73.75
N THR A 54 -1.75 27.70 -72.77
CA THR A 54 -3.06 28.38 -72.80
C THR A 54 -4.28 27.65 -73.37
N GLN A 55 -5.28 27.44 -72.50
CA GLN A 55 -6.62 27.99 -72.73
C GLN A 55 -7.17 28.60 -71.44
N THR A 56 -7.55 29.86 -71.54
CA THR A 56 -8.32 30.61 -70.57
C THR A 56 -9.76 30.11 -70.55
N SER A 57 -10.31 29.83 -69.38
CA SER A 57 -11.76 29.97 -69.14
C SER A 57 -11.96 30.66 -67.79
N THR A 58 -12.13 31.97 -67.88
CA THR A 58 -12.72 32.80 -66.81
C THR A 58 -14.17 32.38 -66.56
N THR A 59 -14.61 32.61 -65.31
CA THR A 59 -15.99 32.53 -64.76
C THR A 59 -16.42 31.12 -64.34
N ILE A 60 -16.91 30.86 -63.12
CA ILE A 60 -17.83 31.62 -62.25
C ILE A 60 -17.50 31.33 -60.77
N LYS A 61 -17.36 32.36 -59.93
CA LYS A 61 -17.38 32.21 -58.46
C LYS A 61 -18.78 31.84 -58.01
N LYS A 62 -19.10 30.55 -57.90
CA LYS A 62 -20.22 30.13 -57.05
C LYS A 62 -19.73 30.14 -55.59
N PRO A 63 -20.47 30.71 -54.62
CA PRO A 63 -20.16 30.46 -53.22
C PRO A 63 -20.25 28.94 -53.02
N ILE A 64 -19.16 28.32 -52.57
CA ILE A 64 -19.18 26.91 -52.16
C ILE A 64 -20.22 26.83 -51.06
N SER A 65 -21.32 26.11 -51.30
CA SER A 65 -22.42 26.00 -50.35
C SER A 65 -21.92 25.33 -49.09
N THR A 66 -21.99 26.02 -47.96
CA THR A 66 -21.54 25.51 -46.65
C THR A 66 -22.58 24.62 -45.97
N GLU A 67 -23.67 24.28 -46.67
CA GLU A 67 -24.77 23.49 -46.15
C GLU A 67 -24.64 22.04 -46.60
N ARG A 68 -24.84 21.10 -45.65
CA ARG A 68 -24.81 19.67 -45.91
C ARG A 68 -26.11 19.24 -46.57
N THR A 69 -26.02 18.52 -47.67
CA THR A 69 -27.17 17.85 -48.29
C THR A 69 -27.68 16.66 -47.46
N SER A 70 -26.80 16.00 -46.68
CA SER A 70 -27.20 14.96 -45.73
C SER A 70 -26.40 15.03 -44.42
N LYS A 71 -26.97 14.49 -43.33
CA LYS A 71 -26.37 14.60 -41.98
C LYS A 71 -25.00 13.92 -41.83
N LEU A 72 -24.66 12.96 -42.68
CA LEU A 72 -23.44 12.15 -42.58
C LEU A 72 -22.36 12.51 -43.61
N GLU A 73 -22.63 13.44 -44.53
CA GLU A 73 -21.72 13.80 -45.62
C GLU A 73 -20.65 14.80 -45.16
N PRO A 74 -19.36 14.61 -45.46
CA PRO A 74 -18.31 15.54 -45.04
C PRO A 74 -18.53 16.96 -45.60
N LEU A 75 -18.15 17.98 -44.83
CA LEU A 75 -18.17 19.38 -45.28
C LEU A 75 -16.77 19.83 -45.66
N GLU A 76 -16.63 20.42 -46.84
CA GLU A 76 -15.43 21.16 -47.20
C GLU A 76 -15.39 22.48 -46.41
N ILE A 77 -14.28 22.71 -45.71
CA ILE A 77 -14.05 23.92 -44.92
C ILE A 77 -12.72 24.54 -45.40
N SER A 78 -12.67 25.87 -45.48
CA SER A 78 -11.43 26.56 -45.85
C SER A 78 -10.30 26.24 -44.88
N SER A 79 -9.13 25.90 -45.42
CA SER A 79 -7.88 25.70 -44.66
C SER A 79 -7.43 26.95 -43.89
N LYS A 80 -7.95 28.13 -44.23
CA LYS A 80 -7.71 29.38 -43.48
C LYS A 80 -8.51 29.45 -42.17
N ARG A 81 -9.49 28.57 -41.95
CA ARG A 81 -10.26 28.52 -40.72
C ARG A 81 -9.46 27.80 -39.64
N GLN A 82 -9.09 28.52 -38.60
CA GLN A 82 -8.38 27.95 -37.45
C GLN A 82 -9.21 26.85 -36.77
N PRO A 83 -8.60 25.71 -36.36
CA PRO A 83 -9.30 24.67 -35.62
C PRO A 83 -9.77 25.19 -34.27
N ALA A 84 -10.87 24.63 -33.75
CA ALA A 84 -11.33 24.95 -32.41
C ALA A 84 -10.22 24.61 -31.39
N LYS A 85 -9.88 25.58 -30.53
CA LYS A 85 -8.92 25.37 -29.45
C LYS A 85 -9.56 24.37 -28.49
N LYS A 86 -8.98 23.17 -28.35
CA LYS A 86 -9.38 22.21 -27.31
C LYS A 86 -9.36 22.94 -25.98
N ASP A 87 -10.48 22.90 -25.25
CA ASP A 87 -10.62 23.58 -23.97
C ASP A 87 -9.41 23.27 -23.10
N GLN A 88 -8.63 24.30 -22.79
CA GLN A 88 -7.54 24.19 -21.85
C GLN A 88 -8.18 23.88 -20.51
N ILE A 89 -8.08 22.62 -20.07
CA ILE A 89 -8.53 22.19 -18.75
C ILE A 89 -8.02 23.24 -17.75
N PRO A 90 -8.92 23.92 -17.02
CA PRO A 90 -8.53 24.99 -16.13
C PRO A 90 -7.43 24.51 -15.18
N VAL A 91 -6.37 25.31 -15.00
CA VAL A 91 -5.19 24.94 -14.21
C VAL A 91 -5.56 24.52 -12.78
N HIS A 92 -6.71 24.98 -12.27
CA HIS A 92 -7.24 24.58 -10.96
C HIS A 92 -7.71 23.11 -10.87
N LEU A 93 -7.96 22.42 -11.99
CA LEU A 93 -8.28 20.98 -12.07
C LEU A 93 -7.02 20.11 -12.18
N ARG A 94 -5.84 20.70 -12.41
CA ARG A 94 -4.56 19.99 -12.22
C ARG A 94 -4.33 19.89 -10.72
N GLY A 95 -4.94 18.89 -10.10
CA GLY A 95 -4.80 18.60 -8.67
C GLY A 95 -3.33 18.73 -8.27
N ARG A 96 -3.02 19.70 -7.39
CA ARG A 96 -1.66 19.87 -6.87
C ARG A 96 -1.24 18.54 -6.28
N ARG A 97 -0.12 17.97 -6.74
CA ARG A 97 0.45 16.77 -6.13
C ARG A 97 0.66 17.10 -4.65
N LYS A 98 -0.17 16.52 -3.78
CA LYS A 98 0.00 16.68 -2.34
C LYS A 98 1.38 16.14 -2.00
N LEU A 99 2.18 16.88 -1.23
CA LEU A 99 3.43 16.33 -0.72
C LEU A 99 3.03 15.27 0.30
N ILE A 100 3.34 14.01 -0.01
CA ILE A 100 2.95 12.89 0.86
C ILE A 100 4.18 12.40 1.62
N ASP A 101 4.10 12.39 2.95
CA ASP A 101 5.09 11.71 3.78
C ASP A 101 4.85 10.18 3.69
N PRO A 102 5.81 9.41 3.16
CA PRO A 102 5.66 7.96 3.01
C PRO A 102 5.45 7.24 4.35
N ARG A 103 5.87 7.82 5.48
CA ARG A 103 5.68 7.21 6.80
C ARG A 103 4.23 7.26 7.28
N PHE A 104 3.46 8.22 6.77
CA PHE A 104 2.11 8.52 7.25
C PHE A 104 1.04 8.32 6.17
N ASN A 105 1.41 7.78 5.02
CA ASN A 105 0.46 7.49 3.95
C ASN A 105 0.35 5.99 3.71
N GLU A 106 -0.89 5.52 3.80
CA GLU A 106 -1.32 4.14 3.59
C GLU A 106 -0.85 3.56 2.23
N GLN A 107 -0.65 4.40 1.21
CA GLN A 107 -0.13 3.96 -0.09
C GLN A 107 1.28 3.37 -0.03
N PHE A 108 2.07 3.68 1.01
CA PHE A 108 3.45 3.23 1.15
C PHE A 108 3.62 2.05 2.12
N GLY A 109 2.50 1.45 2.55
CA GLY A 109 2.46 0.24 3.37
C GLY A 109 1.94 0.46 4.78
N ASP A 110 1.61 -0.64 5.45
CA ASP A 110 1.08 -0.66 6.81
C ASP A 110 2.19 -0.81 7.85
N TYR A 111 1.90 -0.31 9.05
CA TYR A 111 2.81 -0.46 10.19
C TYR A 111 2.81 -1.90 10.72
N ASP A 112 3.89 -2.65 10.48
CA ASP A 112 4.15 -3.90 11.19
C ASP A 112 4.85 -3.64 12.53
N ALA A 113 4.09 -3.81 13.61
CA ALA A 113 4.60 -3.67 14.96
C ALA A 113 5.72 -4.67 15.29
N LYS A 114 5.76 -5.86 14.67
CA LYS A 114 6.78 -6.87 14.93
C LYS A 114 8.11 -6.48 14.29
N GLU A 115 8.10 -6.15 13.01
CA GLU A 115 9.29 -5.68 12.29
C GLU A 115 9.84 -4.40 12.92
N PHE A 116 8.98 -3.43 13.25
CA PHE A 116 9.41 -2.21 13.94
C PHE A 116 10.13 -2.50 15.25
N ARG A 117 9.60 -3.40 16.09
CA ARG A 117 10.27 -3.78 17.35
C ARG A 117 11.63 -4.42 17.13
N GLN A 118 11.77 -5.22 16.08
CA GLN A 118 13.04 -5.87 15.74
C GLN A 118 14.06 -4.86 15.20
N SER A 119 13.67 -4.08 14.20
CA SER A 119 14.53 -3.07 13.56
C SER A 119 14.97 -1.98 14.53
N TYR A 120 14.12 -1.60 15.48
CA TYR A 120 14.39 -0.56 16.47
C TYR A 120 14.67 -1.10 17.88
N HIS A 121 15.10 -2.36 18.00
CA HIS A 121 15.39 -2.98 19.31
C HIS A 121 16.41 -2.17 20.13
N PHE A 122 17.41 -1.61 19.47
CA PHE A 122 18.48 -0.81 20.08
C PHE A 122 17.96 0.38 20.89
N ILE A 123 16.80 0.97 20.53
CA ILE A 123 16.21 2.07 21.29
C ILE A 123 15.82 1.60 22.69
N THR A 124 15.35 0.36 22.83
CA THR A 124 15.04 -0.22 24.14
C THR A 124 16.31 -0.37 24.99
N ASP A 125 17.42 -0.78 24.39
CA ASP A 125 18.70 -0.89 25.08
C ASP A 125 19.26 0.49 25.49
N MET A 126 19.11 1.50 24.64
CA MET A 126 19.42 2.89 24.99
C MET A 126 18.60 3.35 26.20
N ARG A 127 17.27 3.12 26.18
CA ARG A 127 16.40 3.46 27.32
C ARG A 127 16.82 2.75 28.61
N ARG A 128 17.27 1.49 28.53
CA ARG A 128 17.78 0.74 29.71
C ARG A 128 19.05 1.40 30.27
N LYS A 129 19.97 1.84 29.39
CA LYS A 129 21.18 2.59 29.79
C LYS A 129 20.81 3.93 30.44
N GLU A 130 19.96 4.72 29.79
CA GLU A 130 19.45 5.99 30.32
C GLU A 130 18.81 5.83 31.70
N LEU A 131 18.02 4.76 31.89
CA LEU A 131 17.39 4.47 33.18
C LEU A 131 18.45 4.25 34.28
N ASN A 132 19.55 3.58 33.96
CA ASN A 132 20.65 3.39 34.92
C ASN A 132 21.35 4.70 35.24
N ASP A 133 21.55 5.57 34.26
CA ASP A 133 22.21 6.87 34.48
C ASP A 133 21.31 7.84 35.26
N LEU A 134 20.01 7.89 34.94
CA LEU A 134 19.03 8.66 35.73
C LEU A 134 18.94 8.16 37.18
N ARG A 135 19.07 6.85 37.42
CA ARG A 135 19.14 6.31 38.79
C ARG A 135 20.38 6.76 39.54
N LYS A 136 21.53 6.91 38.85
CA LYS A 136 22.74 7.46 39.47
C LYS A 136 22.53 8.94 39.79
N GLN A 137 22.00 9.72 38.84
CA GLN A 137 21.69 11.14 39.03
C GLN A 137 20.71 11.37 40.18
N LEU A 138 19.69 10.52 40.33
CA LEU A 138 18.74 10.62 41.44
C LEU A 138 19.38 10.39 42.82
N LYS A 139 20.45 9.58 42.88
CA LYS A 139 21.19 9.35 44.13
C LYS A 139 22.11 10.51 44.47
N THR A 140 22.65 11.20 43.47
CA THR A 140 23.60 12.30 43.64
C THR A 140 22.93 13.66 43.80
N SER A 141 21.72 13.84 43.24
CA SER A 141 21.02 15.11 43.35
C SER A 141 20.63 15.38 44.80
N GLU A 142 20.64 16.64 45.20
CA GLU A 142 20.22 17.08 46.53
C GLU A 142 18.87 17.80 46.47
N ASP A 143 18.65 18.62 45.44
CA ASP A 143 17.45 19.42 45.26
C ASP A 143 16.16 18.56 45.22
N PRO A 144 15.18 18.83 46.11
CA PRO A 144 13.91 18.13 46.11
C PRO A 144 13.13 18.26 44.79
N THR A 145 13.19 19.41 44.11
CA THR A 145 12.39 19.61 42.90
C THR A 145 12.93 18.78 41.73
N GLU A 146 14.25 18.77 41.56
CA GLU A 146 14.94 17.91 40.60
C GLU A 146 14.75 16.42 40.90
N LYS A 147 14.81 16.01 42.17
CA LYS A 147 14.51 14.63 42.57
C LYS A 147 13.12 14.19 42.13
N MET A 148 12.11 15.06 42.29
CA MET A 148 10.75 14.75 41.84
C MET A 148 10.68 14.59 40.32
N LYS A 149 11.31 15.50 39.57
CA LYS A 149 11.38 15.41 38.09
C LYS A 149 12.07 14.12 37.64
N LEU A 150 13.23 13.79 38.23
CA LEU A 150 13.98 12.56 37.93
C LEU A 150 13.16 11.31 38.24
N LYS A 151 12.48 11.25 39.39
CA LYS A 151 11.58 10.14 39.73
C LYS A 151 10.46 9.97 38.71
N ALA A 152 9.85 11.07 38.25
CA ALA A 152 8.80 11.04 37.24
C ALA A 152 9.32 10.47 35.91
N VAL A 153 10.48 10.93 35.45
CA VAL A 153 11.11 10.43 34.21
C VAL A 153 11.49 8.96 34.33
N ILE A 154 12.10 8.55 35.44
CA ILE A 154 12.44 7.14 35.70
C ILE A 154 11.18 6.26 35.67
N ASN A 155 10.09 6.70 36.30
CA ASN A 155 8.84 5.93 36.30
C ASN A 155 8.26 5.79 34.88
N ARG A 156 8.34 6.84 34.06
CA ARG A 156 7.91 6.80 32.66
C ARG A 156 8.74 5.82 31.85
N LEU A 157 10.08 5.94 31.87
CA LEU A 157 10.98 5.06 31.14
C LEU A 157 10.87 3.60 31.62
N LYS A 158 10.78 3.38 32.93
CA LYS A 158 10.58 2.04 33.51
C LYS A 158 9.28 1.42 32.99
N SER A 159 8.21 2.20 32.88
CA SER A 159 6.93 1.72 32.34
C SER A 159 7.04 1.39 30.85
N GLN A 160 7.73 2.22 30.07
CA GLN A 160 7.97 1.97 28.65
C GLN A 160 8.79 0.69 28.40
N VAL A 161 9.91 0.53 29.11
CA VAL A 161 10.75 -0.68 29.00
C VAL A 161 9.95 -1.91 29.41
N LYS A 162 9.22 -1.84 30.52
CA LYS A 162 8.37 -2.95 30.97
C LYS A 162 7.31 -3.33 29.93
N ASN A 163 6.67 -2.36 29.29
CA ASN A 163 5.68 -2.63 28.24
C ASN A 163 6.30 -3.38 27.06
N VAL A 164 7.52 -3.03 26.65
CA VAL A 164 8.26 -3.75 25.61
C VAL A 164 8.58 -5.17 26.07
N ASP A 165 9.11 -5.33 27.29
CA ASP A 165 9.42 -6.66 27.83
C ASP A 165 8.17 -7.55 27.93
N ASP A 166 7.01 -6.97 28.28
CA ASP A 166 5.73 -7.69 28.35
C ASP A 166 5.26 -8.13 26.95
N LEU A 167 5.45 -7.30 25.92
CA LEU A 167 5.17 -7.68 24.52
C LEU A 167 6.10 -8.80 24.05
N ASP A 168 7.39 -8.71 24.36
CA ASP A 168 8.38 -9.73 23.99
C ASP A 168 8.06 -11.07 24.67
N ARG A 169 7.60 -11.06 25.93
CA ARG A 169 7.12 -12.28 26.60
C ARG A 169 5.93 -12.90 25.88
N VAL A 170 4.96 -12.09 25.47
CA VAL A 170 3.80 -12.58 24.72
C VAL A 170 4.23 -13.20 23.39
N GLU A 171 5.19 -12.57 22.69
CA GLU A 171 5.74 -13.08 21.44
C GLU A 171 6.50 -14.40 21.64
N LYS A 172 7.29 -14.53 22.71
CA LYS A 172 7.99 -15.77 23.07
C LYS A 172 7.00 -16.92 23.29
N VAL A 173 5.94 -16.70 24.06
CA VAL A 173 4.90 -17.72 24.27
C VAL A 173 4.24 -18.14 22.95
N SER A 174 3.97 -17.20 22.04
CA SER A 174 3.45 -17.59 20.71
C SER A 174 4.44 -18.40 19.88
N LYS A 175 5.74 -18.05 19.92
CA LYS A 175 6.79 -18.80 19.21
C LYS A 175 6.96 -20.21 19.78
N GLU A 176 6.94 -20.37 21.10
CA GLU A 176 7.00 -21.68 21.74
C GLU A 176 5.81 -22.57 21.35
N ILE A 177 4.63 -21.96 21.24
CA ILE A 177 3.43 -22.65 20.78
C ILE A 177 3.60 -23.13 19.32
N GLU A 178 4.07 -22.24 18.45
CA GLU A 178 4.30 -22.52 17.03
C GLU A 178 5.36 -23.61 16.83
N GLN A 179 6.48 -23.52 17.56
CA GLN A 179 7.53 -24.54 17.55
C GLN A 179 7.04 -25.90 18.05
N LYS A 180 6.15 -25.94 19.04
CA LYS A 180 5.54 -27.20 19.50
C LYS A 180 4.64 -27.82 18.43
N SER A 181 3.82 -27.01 17.74
CA SER A 181 3.03 -27.52 16.62
C SER A 181 3.91 -28.00 15.47
N GLU A 182 4.97 -27.28 15.14
CA GLU A 182 5.90 -27.67 14.08
C GLU A 182 6.60 -29.00 14.40
N LYS A 183 7.02 -29.21 15.65
CA LYS A 183 7.61 -30.48 16.09
C LYS A 183 6.66 -31.67 15.95
N LEU A 184 5.39 -31.49 16.30
CA LEU A 184 4.35 -32.53 16.15
C LEU A 184 4.09 -32.82 14.66
N ALA A 185 4.04 -31.78 13.82
CA ALA A 185 3.91 -31.98 12.37
C ALA A 185 5.09 -32.77 11.80
N ASN A 186 6.32 -32.42 12.21
CA ASN A 186 7.54 -33.08 11.75
C ASN A 186 7.65 -34.53 12.23
N SER A 187 7.09 -34.87 13.40
CA SER A 187 7.00 -36.27 13.86
C SER A 187 5.88 -37.08 13.18
N GLY A 188 5.07 -36.44 12.34
CA GLY A 188 3.92 -37.05 11.67
C GLY A 188 2.69 -37.18 12.57
N GLU A 189 2.71 -36.59 13.76
CA GLU A 189 1.56 -36.54 14.66
C GLU A 189 0.57 -35.43 14.27
N SER A 190 -0.69 -35.60 14.63
CA SER A 190 -1.73 -34.59 14.36
C SER A 190 -1.51 -33.33 15.18
N THR A 191 -1.32 -32.19 14.51
CA THR A 191 -1.17 -30.89 15.18
C THR A 191 -2.53 -30.35 15.63
N PRO A 192 -2.75 -30.08 16.93
CA PRO A 192 -4.01 -29.51 17.39
C PRO A 192 -4.14 -28.04 16.94
N TYR A 193 -5.33 -27.65 16.46
CA TYR A 193 -5.61 -26.26 16.16
C TYR A 193 -5.74 -25.42 17.44
N ILE A 194 -4.88 -24.40 17.57
CA ILE A 194 -4.81 -23.59 18.78
C ILE A 194 -5.71 -22.37 18.64
N THR A 195 -6.91 -22.52 19.17
CA THR A 195 -7.93 -21.46 19.22
C THR A 195 -7.46 -20.25 20.03
N LYS A 196 -8.09 -19.10 19.80
CA LYS A 196 -7.78 -17.86 20.53
C LYS A 196 -7.96 -18.01 22.04
N GLU A 197 -8.92 -18.83 22.48
CA GLU A 197 -9.19 -19.10 23.89
C GLU A 197 -8.10 -19.94 24.54
N VAL A 198 -7.67 -21.02 23.87
CA VAL A 198 -6.54 -21.85 24.32
C VAL A 198 -5.28 -21.00 24.45
N ARG A 199 -4.99 -20.09 23.49
CA ARG A 199 -3.86 -19.15 23.62
C ARG A 199 -3.98 -18.25 24.86
N LYS A 200 -5.19 -17.80 25.21
CA LYS A 200 -5.39 -16.98 26.43
C LYS A 200 -5.12 -17.80 27.68
N VAL A 201 -5.58 -19.05 27.74
CA VAL A 201 -5.32 -19.96 28.87
C VAL A 201 -3.83 -20.24 29.01
N MET A 202 -3.14 -20.52 27.90
CA MET A 202 -1.69 -20.73 27.90
C MET A 202 -0.93 -19.50 28.42
N LYS A 203 -1.26 -18.30 27.92
CA LYS A 203 -0.69 -17.03 28.43
C LYS A 203 -0.99 -16.83 29.91
N LEU A 204 -2.20 -17.17 30.36
CA LEU A 204 -2.57 -17.05 31.76
C LEU A 204 -1.74 -18.03 32.62
N ALA A 205 -1.55 -19.26 32.16
CA ALA A 205 -0.73 -20.26 32.84
C ALA A 205 0.73 -19.80 32.98
N THR A 206 1.35 -19.26 31.92
CA THR A 206 2.72 -18.74 32.00
C THR A 206 2.83 -17.55 32.94
N THR A 207 1.89 -16.60 32.89
CA THR A 207 1.89 -15.48 33.86
C THR A 207 1.69 -15.95 35.29
N TYR A 208 0.90 -17.01 35.50
CA TYR A 208 0.67 -17.59 36.82
C TYR A 208 1.95 -18.25 37.36
N THR A 209 2.65 -19.03 36.54
CA THR A 209 3.93 -19.65 36.94
C THR A 209 4.96 -18.58 37.29
N ASP A 210 5.06 -17.51 36.50
CA ASP A 210 5.98 -16.40 36.77
C ASP A 210 5.66 -15.69 38.09
N LEU A 211 4.37 -15.42 38.34
CA LEU A 211 3.92 -14.79 39.57
C LEU A 211 4.10 -15.70 40.79
N LYS A 212 3.94 -17.01 40.63
CA LYS A 212 4.19 -18.01 41.67
C LYS A 212 5.68 -18.08 42.00
N ASN A 213 6.54 -18.15 40.98
CA ASN A 213 8.00 -18.18 41.13
C ASN A 213 8.53 -16.90 41.79
N THR A 214 7.92 -15.75 41.51
CA THR A 214 8.28 -14.47 42.13
C THR A 214 7.64 -14.23 43.51
N GLY A 215 6.76 -15.12 43.98
CA GLY A 215 6.02 -14.97 45.24
C GLY A 215 4.98 -13.84 45.25
N ARG A 216 4.59 -13.32 44.08
CA ARG A 216 3.70 -12.14 43.94
C ARG A 216 2.26 -12.50 43.62
N ILE A 217 1.93 -13.78 43.68
CA ILE A 217 0.61 -14.32 43.31
C ILE A 217 -0.52 -13.75 44.15
N ASP A 218 -0.38 -13.70 45.48
CA ASP A 218 -1.44 -13.23 46.38
C ASP A 218 -1.70 -11.72 46.24
N ALA A 219 -0.63 -10.95 46.05
CA ALA A 219 -0.72 -9.52 45.76
C ALA A 219 -1.43 -9.26 44.42
N TYR A 220 -1.17 -10.09 43.40
CA TYR A 220 -1.86 -10.00 42.12
C TYR A 220 -3.34 -10.38 42.24
N LEU A 221 -3.66 -11.50 42.90
CA LEU A 221 -5.04 -11.97 43.09
C LEU A 221 -5.86 -10.98 43.93
N SER A 222 -5.30 -10.44 45.00
CA SER A 222 -5.98 -9.42 45.82
C SER A 222 -6.26 -8.14 45.02
N LYS A 223 -5.30 -7.64 44.22
CA LYS A 223 -5.52 -6.52 43.31
C LYS A 223 -6.58 -6.83 42.25
N LYS A 224 -6.57 -8.05 41.69
CA LYS A 224 -7.56 -8.49 40.69
C LYS A 224 -8.96 -8.58 41.30
N ARG A 225 -9.10 -9.15 42.50
CA ARG A 225 -10.37 -9.20 43.27
C ARG A 225 -10.90 -7.81 43.54
N LYS A 226 -10.06 -6.89 44.04
CA LYS A 226 -10.45 -5.49 44.28
C LYS A 226 -10.94 -4.81 43.00
N ARG A 227 -10.21 -4.94 41.89
CA ARG A 227 -10.62 -4.37 40.59
C ARG A 227 -11.93 -4.95 40.07
N LEU A 228 -12.15 -6.26 40.25
CA LEU A 228 -13.40 -6.91 39.87
C LEU A 228 -14.57 -6.40 40.72
N ALA A 229 -14.39 -6.32 42.04
CA ALA A 229 -15.39 -5.79 42.96
C ALA A 229 -15.77 -4.33 42.66
N SER A 230 -14.79 -3.48 42.31
CA SER A 230 -15.09 -2.11 41.88
C SER A 230 -15.86 -2.06 40.55
N LYS A 231 -15.56 -2.98 39.61
CA LYS A 231 -16.28 -3.08 38.34
C LYS A 231 -17.72 -3.55 38.56
N THR A 232 -17.94 -4.57 39.38
CA THR A 232 -19.28 -5.06 39.70
C THR A 232 -20.07 -3.97 40.40
N LYS A 233 -19.50 -3.28 41.40
CA LYS A 233 -20.13 -2.13 42.07
C LYS A 233 -20.58 -1.04 41.08
N LYS A 234 -19.75 -0.73 40.07
CA LYS A 234 -20.10 0.25 39.03
C LYS A 234 -21.21 -0.24 38.08
N GLN A 235 -21.34 -1.54 37.88
CA GLN A 235 -22.38 -2.15 37.04
C GLN A 235 -23.70 -2.34 37.80
N MET A 236 -23.67 -2.37 39.13
CA MET A 236 -24.89 -2.41 39.94
C MET A 236 -25.68 -1.11 39.76
N PRO A 237 -27.01 -1.18 39.60
CA PRO A 237 -27.86 0.00 39.62
C PRO A 237 -27.65 0.78 40.92
N THR A 238 -27.38 2.08 40.81
CA THR A 238 -27.37 2.97 41.95
C THR A 238 -28.80 3.35 42.28
N ARG A 239 -29.20 3.28 43.57
CA ARG A 239 -30.47 3.85 44.04
C ARG A 239 -30.51 5.32 43.61
N ARG A 240 -31.55 5.73 42.88
CA ARG A 240 -31.84 7.15 42.69
C ARG A 240 -32.21 7.68 44.07
N VAL A 241 -31.40 8.58 44.61
CA VAL A 241 -31.80 9.38 45.77
C VAL A 241 -32.82 10.36 45.20
N ASN A 242 -34.08 10.26 45.65
CA ASN A 242 -35.02 11.34 45.42
C ASN A 242 -34.72 12.38 46.50
N ASP A 243 -34.52 13.64 46.11
CA ASP A 243 -34.14 14.73 47.02
C ASP A 243 -35.24 15.09 48.06
N ASP A 244 -36.35 14.34 48.08
CA ASP A 244 -37.52 14.56 48.95
C ASP A 244 -37.47 13.76 50.27
N ASP A 245 -36.44 12.94 50.52
CA ASP A 245 -36.35 12.04 51.69
C ASP A 245 -35.55 12.65 52.89
N ASP A 246 -35.16 13.94 52.85
CA ASP A 246 -34.30 14.60 53.87
C ASP A 246 -35.05 15.63 54.77
N GLU A 247 -36.39 15.65 54.79
CA GLU A 247 -37.17 16.36 55.83
C GLU A 247 -37.69 15.37 56.88
N ASP A 248 -36.92 15.14 57.95
CA ASP A 248 -37.39 14.80 59.31
C ASP A 248 -36.22 14.79 60.34
#